data_AF-A0A0Q8EW16-F1
#
_entry.id   AF-A0A0Q8EW16-F1
#
_cell.length_a   1.000
_cell.length_b   1.000
_cell.length_c   1.000
_cell.angle_alpha   90.00
_cell.angle_beta   90.00
_cell.angle_gamma   90.00
#
_symmetry.space_group_name_H-M   'P 1'
#
loop_
_entity.id
_entity.type
_entity.pdbx_description
1 polymer ?
#
loop_
_entity_poly.entity_id
_entity_poly.type
_entity_poly.pdbx_seq_one_letter_code
_entity_poly.pdbx_strand_id
1 'polypeptide(L)'
;MTKNLPRLIPTGKCFCGCGTDIGLGSFFARGHDKVAEAALIAVEYGGSVAQMLHAKGFGPSHSVTHKAREDAGWEKCERCGYIGAPASMRNHEKKLHKSDQ
;
A
#
# COMPACT_ATOMS: atom_id res chain seq x y z
N MET A 1 -1.64 -18.37 -0.97
CA MET A 1 -0.21 -18.74 -0.82
C MET A 1 0.57 -17.47 -0.56
N THR A 2 1.02 -17.24 0.67
CA THR A 2 1.90 -16.11 0.98
C THR A 2 3.24 -16.33 0.31
N LYS A 3 3.65 -15.41 -0.58
CA LYS A 3 4.98 -15.46 -1.20
C LYS A 3 6.02 -15.34 -0.09
N ASN A 4 6.93 -16.30 0.01
CA ASN A 4 8.05 -16.26 0.94
C ASN A 4 9.06 -15.21 0.43
N LEU A 5 8.85 -13.96 0.81
CA LEU A 5 9.73 -12.85 0.44
C LEU A 5 10.97 -12.86 1.36
N PRO A 6 12.16 -12.55 0.82
CA PRO A 6 13.37 -12.50 1.62
C PRO A 6 13.24 -11.43 2.71
N ARG A 7 13.80 -11.72 3.89
CA ARG A 7 13.93 -10.73 4.96
C ARG A 7 14.93 -9.67 4.52
N LEU A 8 14.46 -8.44 4.34
CA LEU A 8 15.31 -7.27 4.08
C LEU A 8 15.79 -6.66 5.40
N ILE A 9 17.01 -6.11 5.40
CA ILE A 9 17.63 -5.45 6.55
C ILE A 9 17.90 -3.98 6.20
N PRO A 10 17.45 -3.01 7.03
CA PRO A 10 17.82 -1.61 6.89
C PRO A 10 19.33 -1.38 6.89
N THR A 11 19.82 -0.55 5.96
CA THR A 11 21.27 -0.30 5.78
C THR A 11 21.73 1.03 6.39
N GLY A 12 20.82 1.83 6.93
CA GLY A 12 21.09 3.21 7.37
C GLY A 12 21.04 4.25 6.24
N LYS A 13 20.82 3.83 4.99
CA LYS A 13 20.58 4.70 3.84
C LYS A 13 19.19 4.49 3.26
N CYS A 14 18.58 5.57 2.78
CA CYS A 14 17.24 5.54 2.21
C CYS A 14 17.16 4.58 1.01
N PHE A 15 16.26 3.59 1.10
CA PHE A 15 16.08 2.53 0.11
C PHE A 15 15.56 3.04 -1.25
N CYS A 16 15.07 4.27 -1.33
CA CYS A 16 14.74 4.90 -2.61
C CYS A 16 15.99 5.26 -3.46
N GLY A 17 17.21 5.10 -2.91
CA GLY A 17 18.47 5.32 -3.62
C GLY A 17 18.99 6.75 -3.59
N CYS A 18 18.35 7.69 -2.89
CA CYS A 18 18.78 9.09 -2.84
C CYS A 18 20.02 9.36 -1.96
N GLY A 19 20.52 8.36 -1.24
CA GLY A 19 21.70 8.48 -0.37
C GLY A 19 21.48 9.15 0.99
N THR A 20 20.26 9.64 1.27
CA THR A 20 19.90 10.25 2.57
C THR A 20 20.07 9.24 3.71
N ASP A 21 20.69 9.68 4.81
CA ASP A 21 20.77 8.92 6.06
C ASP A 21 19.40 8.79 6.72
N ILE A 22 19.12 7.61 7.27
CA ILE A 22 17.84 7.29 7.92
C ILE A 22 18.06 6.72 9.31
N GLY A 23 17.06 6.91 10.18
CA GLY A 23 17.10 6.39 11.55
C GLY A 23 17.16 4.86 11.60
N LEU A 24 17.65 4.34 12.73
CA LEU A 24 17.74 2.90 13.00
C LEU A 24 16.39 2.20 12.75
N GLY A 25 16.43 1.06 12.06
CA GLY A 25 15.26 0.25 11.75
C GLY A 25 14.36 0.77 10.64
N SER A 26 14.65 1.95 10.05
CA SER A 26 13.86 2.51 8.96
C SER A 26 14.42 2.08 7.61
N PHE A 27 13.57 1.91 6.59
CA PHE A 27 14.01 1.72 5.20
C PHE A 27 14.03 3.02 4.40
N PHE A 28 13.14 3.96 4.72
CA PHE A 28 12.92 5.16 3.93
C PHE A 28 13.06 6.40 4.80
N ALA A 29 13.55 7.49 4.20
CA ALA A 29 13.33 8.83 4.72
C ALA A 29 11.83 9.15 4.67
N ARG A 30 11.38 10.13 5.46
CA ARG A 30 9.95 10.46 5.60
C ARG A 30 9.31 10.72 4.23
N GLY A 31 8.33 9.90 3.86
CA GLY A 31 7.58 10.01 2.60
C GLY A 31 8.28 9.44 1.36
N HIS A 32 9.52 8.95 1.49
CA HIS A 32 10.28 8.42 0.35
C HIS A 32 9.82 7.00 -0.06
N ASP A 33 9.04 6.32 0.77
CA ASP A 33 8.35 5.08 0.40
C ASP A 33 7.39 5.31 -0.77
N LYS A 34 6.60 6.40 -0.72
CA LYS A 34 5.68 6.78 -1.79
C LYS A 34 6.37 7.35 -3.01
N VAL A 35 7.48 8.07 -2.82
CA VAL A 35 8.32 8.52 -3.94
C VAL A 35 8.91 7.31 -4.67
N ALA A 36 9.45 6.33 -3.96
CA ALA A 36 9.99 5.11 -4.54
C ALA A 36 8.93 4.29 -5.29
N GLU A 37 7.73 4.14 -4.70
CA GLU A 37 6.59 3.48 -5.34
C GLU A 37 6.19 4.19 -6.65
N ALA A 38 6.05 5.51 -6.62
CA ALA A 38 5.68 6.30 -7.81
C ALA A 38 6.77 6.24 -8.89
N ALA A 39 8.06 6.30 -8.50
CA ALA A 39 9.18 6.16 -9.43
C ALA A 39 9.20 4.78 -10.10
N LEU A 40 8.93 3.71 -9.35
CA LEU A 40 8.80 2.37 -9.90
C LEU A 40 7.66 2.29 -10.92
N ILE A 41 6.50 2.89 -10.60
CA ILE A 41 5.36 2.95 -11.53
C ILE A 41 5.70 3.77 -12.78
N ALA A 42 6.46 4.86 -12.63
CA ALA A 42 6.93 5.66 -13.75
C ALA A 42 7.83 4.85 -14.71
N VAL A 43 8.82 4.15 -14.16
CA VAL A 43 9.80 3.37 -14.93
C VAL A 43 9.15 2.16 -15.60
N GLU A 44 8.33 1.40 -14.88
CA GLU A 44 7.81 0.11 -15.36
C GLU A 44 6.49 0.23 -16.12
N TYR A 45 5.68 1.27 -15.81
CA TYR A 45 4.30 1.37 -16.29
C TYR A 45 3.95 2.77 -16.84
N GLY A 46 4.96 3.59 -17.15
CA GLY A 46 4.76 4.93 -17.72
C GLY A 46 3.99 5.89 -16.81
N GLY A 47 4.03 5.66 -15.50
CA GLY A 47 3.36 6.50 -14.50
C GLY A 47 1.87 6.19 -14.33
N SER A 48 1.36 5.16 -15.01
CA SER A 48 -0.05 4.79 -14.96
C SER A 48 -0.31 3.66 -13.97
N VAL A 49 -0.95 3.99 -12.85
CA VAL A 49 -1.46 2.99 -11.89
C VAL A 49 -2.44 2.02 -12.55
N ALA A 50 -3.26 2.52 -13.49
CA ALA A 50 -4.20 1.67 -14.23
C ALA A 50 -3.47 0.62 -15.07
N GLN A 51 -2.38 1.00 -15.76
CA GLN A 51 -1.54 0.05 -16.51
C GLN A 51 -0.84 -0.94 -15.58
N MET A 52 -0.30 -0.48 -14.44
CA MET A 52 0.26 -1.38 -13.43
C MET A 52 -0.76 -2.43 -12.97
N LEU A 53 -1.97 -2.00 -12.60
CA LEU A 53 -3.03 -2.90 -12.13
C LEU A 53 -3.42 -3.90 -13.23
N HIS A 54 -3.63 -3.42 -14.46
CA HIS A 54 -3.92 -4.27 -15.61
C HIS A 54 -2.83 -5.30 -15.86
N ALA A 55 -1.55 -4.89 -15.84
CA ALA A 55 -0.40 -5.77 -16.00
C ALA A 55 -0.26 -6.83 -14.88
N LYS A 56 -0.86 -6.59 -13.70
CA LYS A 56 -0.95 -7.57 -12.60
C LYS A 56 -2.26 -8.37 -12.62
N GLY A 57 -3.07 -8.23 -13.67
CA GLY A 57 -4.32 -8.96 -13.85
C GLY A 57 -5.51 -8.37 -13.10
N PHE A 58 -5.40 -7.16 -12.55
CA PHE A 58 -6.48 -6.47 -11.87
C PHE A 58 -7.19 -5.48 -12.80
N GLY A 59 -8.44 -5.14 -12.47
CA GLY A 59 -9.25 -4.20 -13.24
C GLY A 59 -10.69 -4.13 -12.73
N PRO A 60 -11.62 -3.54 -13.49
CA PRO A 60 -13.01 -3.40 -13.09
C PRO A 60 -13.69 -4.73 -12.72
N SER A 61 -13.34 -5.82 -13.42
CA SER A 61 -13.88 -7.17 -13.17
C SER A 61 -13.05 -8.00 -12.20
N HIS A 62 -11.84 -7.57 -11.83
CA HIS A 62 -10.97 -8.29 -10.89
C HIS A 62 -10.36 -7.30 -9.89
N SER A 63 -11.04 -7.15 -8.75
CA SER A 63 -10.77 -6.10 -7.78
C SER A 63 -9.56 -6.41 -6.90
N VAL A 64 -8.56 -5.53 -6.95
CA VAL A 64 -7.36 -5.61 -6.10
C VAL A 64 -7.68 -5.42 -4.61
N THR A 65 -8.69 -4.61 -4.26
CA THR A 65 -9.08 -4.40 -2.86
C THR A 65 -9.83 -5.59 -2.29
N HIS A 66 -10.68 -6.25 -3.07
CA HIS A 66 -11.27 -7.53 -2.65
C HIS A 66 -10.19 -8.59 -2.45
N LYS A 67 -9.23 -8.69 -3.38
CA LYS A 67 -8.08 -9.60 -3.23
C LYS A 67 -7.27 -9.29 -1.96
N ALA A 68 -7.05 -8.01 -1.66
CA ALA A 68 -6.35 -7.60 -0.44
C ALA A 68 -7.11 -8.00 0.83
N ARG A 69 -8.44 -7.96 0.81
CA ARG A 69 -9.29 -8.46 1.91
C ARG A 69 -9.12 -9.96 2.12
N GLU A 70 -9.17 -10.73 1.04
CA GLU A 70 -9.08 -12.20 1.08
C GLU A 70 -7.70 -12.71 1.48
N ASP A 71 -6.63 -12.08 0.97
CA ASP A 71 -5.28 -12.62 1.07
C ASP A 71 -4.35 -11.87 2.03
N ALA A 72 -4.60 -10.57 2.25
CA ALA A 72 -3.65 -9.66 2.91
C ALA A 72 -4.21 -9.06 4.20
N GLY A 73 -5.32 -9.61 4.70
CA GLY A 73 -5.93 -9.19 5.97
C GLY A 73 -6.48 -7.76 5.96
N TRP A 74 -6.82 -7.23 4.78
CA TRP A 74 -7.60 -5.99 4.74
C TRP A 74 -9.03 -6.26 5.23
N GLU A 75 -9.65 -5.23 5.77
CA GLU A 75 -10.94 -5.31 6.42
C GLU A 75 -12.00 -4.59 5.58
N LYS A 76 -13.26 -5.05 5.69
CA LYS A 76 -14.42 -4.40 5.09
C LYS A 76 -15.22 -3.71 6.19
N CYS A 77 -15.59 -2.46 5.97
CA CYS A 77 -16.53 -1.76 6.82
C CYS A 77 -17.94 -2.30 6.56
N GLU A 78 -18.59 -2.84 7.59
CA GLU A 78 -19.93 -3.41 7.47
C GLU A 78 -21.03 -2.35 7.23
N ARG A 79 -20.76 -1.07 7.53
CA ARG A 79 -21.75 0.01 7.36
C ARG A 79 -21.84 0.54 5.94
N CYS A 80 -20.71 0.67 5.22
CA CYS A 80 -20.67 1.30 3.90
C CYS A 80 -19.89 0.51 2.83
N GLY A 81 -19.37 -0.67 3.18
CA GLY A 81 -18.65 -1.53 2.25
C GLY A 81 -17.23 -1.09 1.89
N TYR A 82 -16.70 -0.02 2.49
CA TYR A 82 -15.31 0.41 2.30
C TYR A 82 -14.33 -0.70 2.67
N ILE A 83 -13.33 -0.96 1.82
CA ILE A 83 -12.27 -1.94 2.08
C ILE A 83 -10.94 -1.20 2.29
N GLY A 84 -10.28 -1.47 3.41
CA GLY A 84 -9.05 -0.78 3.80
C GLY A 84 -8.11 -1.63 4.64
N ALA A 85 -6.85 -1.19 4.73
CA ALA A 85 -5.90 -1.78 5.66
C ALA A 85 -6.38 -1.58 7.12
N PRO A 86 -6.10 -2.52 8.05
CA PRO A 86 -6.57 -2.45 9.45
C PRO A 86 -6.29 -1.10 10.13
N ALA A 87 -5.08 -0.56 9.94
CA ALA A 87 -4.68 0.73 10.52
C ALA A 87 -5.54 1.93 10.04
N SER A 88 -6.14 1.81 8.86
CA SER A 88 -6.98 2.85 8.26
C SER A 88 -8.46 2.74 8.66
N MET A 89 -8.93 1.56 9.09
CA MET A 89 -10.34 1.31 9.38
C MET A 89 -10.87 2.14 10.55
N ARG A 90 -10.14 2.18 11.67
CA ARG A 90 -10.52 3.00 12.84
C ARG A 90 -10.69 4.48 12.47
N ASN A 91 -9.81 4.99 11.61
CA ASN A 91 -9.88 6.38 11.16
C ASN A 91 -11.05 6.60 10.20
N HIS A 92 -11.33 5.64 9.32
CA HIS A 92 -12.49 5.64 8.45
C HIS A 92 -13.79 5.69 9.27
N GLU A 93 -13.96 4.79 10.22
CA GLU A 93 -15.16 4.71 11.07
C GLU A 93 -15.39 6.01 11.85
N LYS A 94 -14.36 6.51 12.52
CA LYS A 94 -14.46 7.74 13.32
C LYS A 94 -14.78 8.97 12.47
N LYS A 95 -14.34 9.03 11.21
CA LYS A 95 -14.54 10.21 10.36
C LYS A 95 -15.86 10.15 9.59
N LEU A 96 -16.23 8.98 9.08
CA LEU A 96 -17.34 8.83 8.15
C LEU A 96 -18.63 8.32 8.79
N HIS A 97 -18.56 7.67 9.95
CA HIS A 97 -19.73 7.10 10.66
C HIS A 97 -19.98 7.79 12.01
N LYS A 98 -19.67 9.08 12.09
CA LYS A 98 -19.68 9.87 13.33
C LYS A 98 -21.08 10.19 13.88
N SER A 99 -22.14 9.76 13.20
CA SER A 99 -23.52 10.22 13.42
C SER A 99 -24.54 9.11 13.76
N ASP A 100 -24.09 7.95 14.22
CA ASP A 100 -24.98 6.89 14.75
C ASP A 100 -24.79 6.69 16.27
N GLN A 101 -24.70 7.77 17.05
CA GLN A 101 -24.67 7.71 18.51
C GLN A 101 -25.58 8.77 19.12
#